data_AF-A0A919QKW9-F1
#
_entry.id   AF-A0A919QKW9-F1
#
_cell.length_a   1.000
_cell.length_b   1.000
_cell.length_c   1.000
_cell.angle_alpha   90.00
_cell.angle_beta   90.00
_cell.angle_gamma   90.00
#
_symmetry.space_group_name_H-M   'P 1'
#
loop_
_entity.id
_entity.type
_entity.pdbx_description
1 polymer ?
#
loop_
_entity_poly.entity_id
_entity_poly.type
_entity_poly.pdbx_seq_one_letter_code
_entity_poly.pdbx_strand_id
1 'polypeptide(L)'
;MTLTQQEITSGIALASVPAPDPATTVRALSGRFPRWTIWWGESTGRYWGMCRRARGTLVSVEAKSAQEFVQKARDIEYRTLQNNL
;
A
#
# COMPACT_ATOMS: atom_id res chain seq x y z
N MET A 1 -29.83 37.05 -14.73
CA MET A 1 -30.00 35.92 -13.80
C MET A 1 -28.67 35.16 -13.83
N THR A 2 -27.76 35.50 -12.92
CA THR A 2 -26.37 35.05 -12.97
C THR A 2 -26.28 33.67 -12.37
N LEU A 3 -26.08 32.63 -13.19
CA LEU A 3 -25.84 31.28 -12.71
C LEU A 3 -24.54 31.29 -11.90
N THR A 4 -24.62 31.04 -10.60
CA THR A 4 -23.46 31.01 -9.72
C THR A 4 -22.60 29.79 -10.02
N GLN A 5 -21.28 30.00 -10.12
CA GLN A 5 -20.23 29.00 -10.33
C GLN A 5 -20.21 27.83 -9.29
N GLN A 6 -21.10 27.87 -8.30
CA GLN A 6 -21.23 26.88 -7.23
C GLN A 6 -21.97 25.60 -7.67
N GLU A 7 -22.77 25.65 -8.73
CA GLU A 7 -23.54 24.48 -9.20
C GLU A 7 -22.69 23.52 -10.06
N ILE A 8 -21.64 24.01 -10.71
CA ILE A 8 -20.73 23.19 -11.54
C ILE A 8 -19.81 22.34 -10.65
N THR A 9 -19.51 22.81 -9.43
CA THR A 9 -18.64 22.10 -8.48
C THR A 9 -19.37 20.96 -7.77
N SER A 10 -20.70 21.01 -7.68
CA SER A 10 -21.49 20.02 -6.94
C SER A 10 -21.84 18.77 -7.76
N GLY A 11 -21.72 18.82 -9.10
CA GLY A 11 -22.02 17.71 -10.02
C GLY A 11 -20.84 16.76 -10.28
N ILE A 12 -19.61 17.17 -9.94
CA ILE A 12 -18.47 16.26 -9.86
C ILE A 12 -18.33 15.83 -8.40
N ALA A 13 -19.37 15.18 -7.85
CA ALA A 13 -19.11 14.25 -6.77
C ALA A 13 -18.03 13.32 -7.33
N LEU A 14 -16.79 13.47 -6.85
CA LEU A 14 -15.68 12.58 -7.17
C LEU A 14 -16.27 11.19 -7.00
N ALA A 15 -16.61 10.53 -8.12
CA ALA A 15 -17.11 9.18 -8.09
C ALA A 15 -16.06 8.45 -7.26
N SER A 16 -16.40 8.10 -6.04
CA SER A 16 -15.44 7.54 -5.09
C SER A 16 -15.07 6.23 -5.74
N VAL A 17 -13.95 6.24 -6.48
CA VAL A 17 -13.47 5.06 -7.17
C VAL A 17 -13.40 4.02 -6.07
N PRO A 18 -14.21 2.95 -6.15
CA PRO A 18 -14.27 1.99 -5.08
C PRO A 18 -12.84 1.51 -4.83
N ALA A 19 -12.47 1.43 -3.55
CA ALA A 19 -11.15 0.92 -3.21
C ALA A 19 -10.96 -0.43 -3.91
N PRO A 20 -9.83 -0.64 -4.61
CA PRO A 20 -9.60 -1.91 -5.29
C PRO A 20 -9.70 -3.05 -4.29
N ASP A 21 -10.18 -4.20 -4.77
CA ASP A 21 -10.28 -5.37 -3.92
C ASP A 21 -8.88 -5.76 -3.37
N PRO A 22 -8.83 -6.48 -2.23
CA PRO A 22 -7.57 -6.82 -1.61
C PRO A 22 -6.63 -7.62 -2.52
N ALA A 23 -7.14 -8.47 -3.41
CA ALA A 23 -6.30 -9.28 -4.30
C ALA A 23 -5.65 -8.43 -5.40
N THR A 24 -6.40 -7.49 -5.98
CA THR A 24 -5.86 -6.49 -6.92
C THR A 24 -4.79 -5.64 -6.24
N THR A 25 -5.04 -5.21 -5.00
CA THR A 25 -4.08 -4.42 -4.22
C THR A 25 -2.81 -5.21 -3.91
N VAL A 26 -2.93 -6.47 -3.46
CA VAL A 26 -1.80 -7.37 -3.22
C VAL A 26 -0.99 -7.55 -4.50
N ARG A 27 -1.62 -7.77 -5.65
CA ARG A 27 -0.92 -7.92 -6.93
C ARG A 27 -0.11 -6.68 -7.29
N ALA A 28 -0.70 -5.50 -7.13
CA ALA A 28 -0.01 -4.23 -7.37
C ALA A 28 1.18 -4.03 -6.42
N LEU A 29 1.02 -4.36 -5.13
CA LEU A 29 2.09 -4.29 -4.15
C LEU A 29 3.22 -5.28 -4.45
N SER A 30 2.89 -6.53 -4.80
CA SER A 30 3.87 -7.55 -5.17
C SER A 30 4.70 -7.16 -6.39
N GLY A 31 4.09 -6.47 -7.38
CA GLY A 31 4.82 -5.91 -8.52
C GLY A 31 5.77 -4.79 -8.13
N ARG A 32 5.40 -3.96 -7.14
CA ARG A 32 6.22 -2.84 -6.66
C ARG A 32 7.37 -3.29 -5.73
N PHE A 33 7.19 -4.38 -5.01
CA PHE A 33 8.11 -4.89 -4.01
C PHE A 33 8.48 -6.36 -4.29
N PRO A 34 9.26 -6.64 -5.34
CA PRO A 34 9.50 -8.02 -5.79
C PRO A 34 10.27 -8.89 -4.79
N ARG A 35 10.93 -8.29 -3.78
CA ARG A 35 11.63 -9.01 -2.70
C ARG A 35 10.72 -9.41 -1.53
N TRP A 36 9.46 -9.01 -1.58
CA TRP A 36 8.48 -9.22 -0.53
C TRP A 36 7.46 -10.26 -0.97
N THR A 37 7.16 -11.20 -0.09
CA THR A 37 5.95 -12.02 -0.17
C THR A 37 4.83 -11.23 0.51
N ILE A 38 3.78 -10.88 -0.22
CA ILE A 38 2.70 -10.00 0.26
C ILE A 38 1.36 -10.73 0.13
N TRP A 39 0.50 -10.60 1.13
CA TRP A 39 -0.83 -11.20 1.14
C TRP A 39 -1.84 -10.38 1.94
N TRP A 40 -3.12 -10.64 1.71
CA TRP A 40 -4.21 -10.11 2.51
C TRP A 40 -4.59 -11.15 3.57
N GLY A 41 -4.64 -10.74 4.83
CA GLY A 41 -5.09 -11.59 5.92
C GLY A 41 -6.58 -11.40 6.15
N GLU A 42 -7.43 -12.24 5.54
CA GLU A 42 -8.90 -12.14 5.62
C GLU A 42 -9.41 -12.06 7.06
N SER A 43 -8.90 -12.89 7.96
CA SER A 43 -9.28 -12.90 9.39
C SER A 43 -8.89 -11.61 10.13
N THR A 44 -7.87 -10.91 9.66
CA THR A 44 -7.35 -9.69 10.31
C THR A 44 -7.79 -8.40 9.64
N GLY A 45 -8.28 -8.47 8.40
CA GLY A 45 -8.54 -7.29 7.57
C GLY A 45 -7.29 -6.43 7.35
N ARG A 46 -6.11 -7.06 7.20
CA ARG A 46 -4.82 -6.35 7.11
C ARG A 46 -3.97 -6.88 5.96
N TYR A 47 -3.13 -6.00 5.43
CA TYR A 47 -2.06 -6.34 4.50
C TYR A 47 -0.85 -6.82 5.29
N TRP A 48 -0.38 -8.00 4.93
CA TRP A 48 0.81 -8.60 5.50
C TRP A 48 1.88 -8.71 4.43
N GLY A 49 3.13 -8.61 4.87
CA GLY A 49 4.26 -8.87 4.00
C GLY A 49 5.47 -9.36 4.76
N MET A 50 6.27 -10.16 4.09
CA MET A 50 7.48 -10.76 4.63
C MET A 50 8.60 -10.64 3.61
N CYS A 51 9.79 -10.24 4.04
CA CYS A 51 10.97 -10.25 3.18
C CYS A 51 12.20 -10.77 3.92
N ARG A 52 13.19 -11.22 3.14
CA ARG A 52 14.49 -11.68 3.64
C ARG A 52 15.53 -10.57 3.50
N ARG A 53 16.22 -10.24 4.59
CA ARG A 53 17.39 -9.34 4.58
C ARG A 53 18.66 -10.08 4.16
N ALA A 54 19.70 -9.32 3.82
CA ALA A 54 21.00 -9.82 3.33
C ALA A 54 21.68 -10.84 4.25
N ARG A 55 21.41 -10.81 5.56
CA ARG A 55 21.97 -11.76 6.55
C ARG A 55 21.01 -12.90 6.93
N GLY A 56 20.00 -13.17 6.11
CA GLY A 56 19.03 -14.24 6.36
C GLY A 56 17.94 -13.91 7.39
N THR A 57 18.00 -12.75 8.04
CA THR A 57 16.94 -12.29 8.96
C THR A 57 15.63 -12.08 8.19
N LEU A 58 14.58 -12.73 8.65
CA LEU A 58 13.21 -12.49 8.19
C LEU A 58 12.64 -11.26 8.89
N VAL A 59 12.00 -10.40 8.12
CA VAL A 59 11.26 -9.25 8.64
C VAL A 59 9.84 -9.29 8.09
N SER A 60 8.89 -8.93 8.95
CA SER A 60 7.48 -8.90 8.62
C SER A 60 6.90 -7.51 8.82
N VAL A 61 5.92 -7.18 8.00
CA VAL A 61 5.12 -5.97 8.08
C VAL A 61 3.66 -6.37 8.14
N GLU A 62 2.94 -5.70 9.04
CA GLU A 62 1.49 -5.68 9.08
C GLU A 62 1.05 -4.23 8.85
N ALA A 63 0.02 -4.02 8.02
CA ALA A 63 -0.49 -2.71 7.67
C ALA A 63 -2.02 -2.74 7.50
N LYS A 64 -2.70 -1.69 7.95
CA LYS A 64 -4.16 -1.54 7.82
C LYS A 64 -4.57 -1.10 6.41
N SER A 65 -3.65 -0.49 5.68
CA SER A 65 -3.87 0.03 4.33
C SER A 65 -2.64 -0.20 3.43
N ALA A 66 -2.86 -0.23 2.12
CA ALA A 66 -1.78 -0.35 1.13
C ALA A 66 -0.72 0.76 1.26
N GLN A 67 -1.14 2.00 1.55
CA GLN A 67 -0.22 3.12 1.74
C GLN A 67 0.67 2.93 2.97
N GLU A 68 0.11 2.44 4.07
CA GLU A 68 0.86 2.12 5.28
C GLU A 68 1.88 1.00 5.01
N PHE A 69 1.48 -0.02 4.23
CA PHE A 69 2.38 -1.08 3.80
C PHE A 69 3.57 -0.52 3.01
N VAL A 70 3.31 0.32 1.99
CA VAL A 70 4.35 0.96 1.17
C VAL A 70 5.34 1.74 2.04
N GLN A 71 4.85 2.48 3.03
CA GLN A 71 5.70 3.28 3.91
C GLN A 71 6.62 2.39 4.76
N LYS A 72 6.07 1.34 5.39
CA LYS A 72 6.83 0.40 6.22
C LYS A 72 7.83 -0.42 5.40
N ALA A 73 7.42 -0.91 4.23
CA ALA A 73 8.30 -1.68 3.35
C ALA A 73 9.50 -0.85 2.87
N ARG A 74 9.26 0.41 2.47
CA ARG A 74 10.32 1.36 2.07
C ARG A 74 11.29 1.70 3.19
N ASP A 75 10.80 1.96 4.40
CA ASP A 75 11.67 2.20 5.57
C ASP A 75 12.59 0.99 5.81
N ILE A 76 12.06 -0.22 5.71
CA ILE A 76 12.84 -1.45 5.89
C ILE A 76 13.89 -1.65 4.78
N GLU A 77 13.54 -1.40 3.52
CA GLU A 77 14.50 -1.47 2.42
C GLU A 77 15.59 -0.41 2.55
N TYR A 78 15.23 0.83 2.89
CA TYR A 78 16.18 1.92 3.10
C TYR A 78 17.18 1.61 4.23
N ARG A 79 16.70 1.14 5.38
CA ARG A 79 17.57 0.73 6.50
C ARG A 79 18.46 -0.44 6.13
N THR A 80 17.95 -1.37 5.31
CA THR A 80 18.76 -2.50 4.85
C THR A 80 19.91 -2.01 3.98
N LEU A 81 19.70 -1.02 3.11
CA LEU A 81 20.78 -0.44 2.29
C LEU A 81 21.85 0.26 3.14
N GLN A 82 21.44 1.03 4.16
CA GLN A 82 22.38 1.74 5.05
C GLN A 82 23.26 0.80 5.89
N ASN A 83 22.71 -0.34 6.34
CA ASN A 83 23.45 -1.30 7.18
C ASN A 83 24.42 -2.23 6.39
N ASN A 84 24.51 -2.07 5.07
CA ASN A 84 25.41 -2.85 4.20
C ASN A 84 26.50 -1.99 3.54
N LEU A 85 26.58 -0.69 3.88
CA LEU A 85 27.72 0.20 3.63
C LEU A 85 28.69 0.13 4.83
#